data_AF-A0A8J2HX46-F1
#
_entry.id   AF-A0A8J2HX46-F1
#
_cell.length_a   1.000
_cell.length_b   1.000
_cell.length_c   1.000
_cell.angle_alpha   90.00
_cell.angle_beta   90.00
_cell.angle_gamma   90.00
#
_symmetry.space_group_name_H-M   'P 1'
#
loop_
_entity.id
_entity.type
_entity.pdbx_description
1 polymer ?
#
loop_
_entity_poly.entity_id
_entity_poly.type
_entity_poly.pdbx_seq_one_letter_code
_entity_poly.pdbx_strand_id
1 'polypeptide(L)'
;MTSPNPALRHQVIRIYKDLLFMGREYPQGYDYFRTRLHKAFASQQHLTDEAKIKQGIERAEYVKKEIEALYYLKRYRALRQRYDKLA
;
A
#
# COMPACT_ATOMS: atom_id res chain seq x y z
N MET A 1 25.57 -17.13 -8.53
CA MET A 1 24.20 -16.57 -8.65
C MET A 1 23.56 -16.62 -7.28
N THR A 2 23.13 -15.48 -6.75
CA THR A 2 22.57 -15.37 -5.39
C THR A 2 21.18 -15.99 -5.37
N SER A 3 20.97 -16.99 -4.52
CA SER A 3 19.66 -17.64 -4.36
C SER A 3 18.62 -16.64 -3.81
N PRO A 4 17.36 -16.68 -4.29
CA PRO A 4 16.32 -15.76 -3.80
C PRO A 4 16.03 -16.00 -2.31
N ASN A 5 16.12 -14.94 -1.51
CA ASN A 5 15.90 -14.98 -0.07
C ASN A 5 14.41 -15.22 0.27
N PRO A 6 14.05 -16.37 0.86
CA PRO A 6 12.65 -16.72 1.14
C PRO A 6 11.97 -15.73 2.09
N ALA A 7 12.71 -15.16 3.03
CA ALA A 7 12.16 -14.21 4.01
C ALA A 7 11.73 -12.91 3.33
N LEU A 8 12.55 -12.36 2.43
CA LEU A 8 12.21 -11.16 1.67
C LEU A 8 11.00 -11.41 0.76
N ARG A 9 10.93 -12.59 0.11
CA ARG A 9 9.76 -12.96 -0.69
C ARG A 9 8.47 -12.95 0.14
N HIS A 10 8.48 -13.49 1.35
CA HIS A 10 7.32 -13.47 2.24
C HIS A 10 6.91 -12.05 2.63
N GLN A 11 7.88 -11.17 2.91
CA GLN A 11 7.59 -9.76 3.23
C GLN A 11 6.93 -9.02 2.05
N VAL A 12 7.46 -9.20 0.83
CA VAL A 12 6.85 -8.62 -0.39
C VAL A 12 5.41 -9.11 -0.57
N ILE A 13 5.16 -10.41 -0.42
CA ILE A 13 3.81 -10.98 -0.55
C ILE A 13 2.87 -10.43 0.51
N ARG A 14 3.33 -10.31 1.77
CA ARG A 14 2.56 -9.76 2.87
C ARG A 14 2.11 -8.34 2.56
N ILE A 15 3.05 -7.45 2.22
CA ILE A 15 2.69 -6.05 1.99
C ILE A 15 1.81 -5.84 0.75
N TYR A 16 2.01 -6.65 -0.29
CA TYR A 16 1.12 -6.66 -1.45
C TYR A 16 -0.33 -6.99 -1.07
N LYS A 17 -0.53 -8.01 -0.22
CA LYS A 17 -1.86 -8.40 0.27
C LYS A 17 -2.47 -7.34 1.19
N ASP A 18 -1.68 -6.75 2.07
CA ASP A 18 -2.12 -5.66 2.94
C ASP A 18 -2.62 -4.46 2.10
N LEU A 19 -1.84 -4.04 1.10
CA LEU A 19 -2.22 -2.94 0.21
C LEU A 19 -3.48 -3.28 -0.60
N LEU A 20 -3.64 -4.52 -1.09
CA LEU A 20 -4.88 -4.94 -1.76
C LEU A 20 -6.09 -4.86 -0.83
N PHE A 21 -5.94 -5.30 0.42
CA PHE A 21 -7.02 -5.21 1.40
C PHE A 21 -7.44 -3.75 1.63
N MET A 22 -6.47 -2.88 1.84
CA MET A 22 -6.71 -1.44 2.02
C MET A 22 -7.31 -0.78 0.78
N GLY A 23 -6.95 -1.22 -0.42
CA GLY A 23 -7.45 -0.68 -1.68
C GLY A 23 -8.94 -0.90 -1.93
N ARG A 24 -9.63 -1.74 -1.15
CA ARG A 24 -11.06 -2.04 -1.33
C ARG A 24 -11.97 -0.82 -1.16
N GLU A 25 -11.57 0.10 -0.30
CA GLU A 25 -12.33 1.35 -0.03
C GLU A 25 -11.74 2.57 -0.75
N TYR A 26 -10.85 2.33 -1.72
CA TYR A 26 -10.17 3.42 -2.42
C TYR A 26 -11.16 4.28 -3.22
N PRO A 27 -11.06 5.62 -3.20
CA PRO A 27 -12.08 6.51 -3.78
C PRO A 27 -12.37 6.28 -5.26
N GLN A 28 -11.36 5.95 -6.07
CA GLN A 28 -11.50 5.64 -7.49
C GLN A 28 -11.94 4.19 -7.79
N GLY A 29 -12.21 3.40 -6.75
CA GLY A 29 -12.62 2.00 -6.87
C GLY A 29 -11.47 1.00 -6.79
N TYR A 30 -11.82 -0.24 -6.44
CA TYR A 30 -10.87 -1.31 -6.18
C TYR A 30 -10.09 -1.72 -7.44
N ASP A 31 -10.74 -1.84 -8.60
CA ASP A 31 -10.06 -2.26 -9.83
C ASP A 31 -9.01 -1.25 -10.28
N TYR A 32 -9.30 0.04 -10.13
CA TYR A 32 -8.33 1.11 -10.37
C TYR A 32 -7.10 0.96 -9.47
N PHE A 33 -7.31 0.78 -8.17
CA PHE A 33 -6.22 0.61 -7.21
C PHE A 33 -5.41 -0.67 -7.50
N ARG A 34 -6.10 -1.82 -7.63
CA ARG A 34 -5.52 -3.14 -7.86
C ARG A 34 -4.65 -3.16 -9.10
N THR A 35 -5.12 -2.58 -10.20
CA THR A 35 -4.38 -2.54 -11.47
C THR A 35 -3.08 -1.76 -11.34
N ARG A 36 -3.11 -0.60 -10.66
CA ARG A 36 -1.91 0.23 -10.45
C ARG A 36 -0.94 -0.40 -9.46
N LEU A 37 -1.45 -0.99 -8.37
CA LEU A 37 -0.64 -1.74 -7.41
C LEU A 37 0.09 -2.89 -8.11
N HIS A 38 -0.65 -3.71 -8.87
CA HIS A 38 -0.08 -4.83 -9.60
C HIS A 38 1.02 -4.37 -10.57
N LYS A 39 0.76 -3.32 -11.36
CA LYS A 39 1.74 -2.75 -12.29
C LYS A 39 3.01 -2.27 -11.56
N ALA A 40 2.89 -1.64 -10.40
CA ALA A 40 4.02 -1.19 -9.61
C ALA A 40 4.91 -2.36 -9.16
N PHE A 41 4.32 -3.41 -8.57
CA PHE A 41 5.07 -4.60 -8.15
C PHE A 41 5.65 -5.39 -9.34
N ALA A 42 4.87 -5.56 -10.41
CA ALA A 42 5.30 -6.28 -11.61
C ALA A 42 6.47 -5.57 -12.31
N SER A 43 6.54 -4.23 -12.29
CA SER A 43 7.66 -3.50 -12.88
C SER A 43 9.01 -3.79 -12.21
N GLN A 44 9.00 -4.26 -10.96
CA GLN A 44 10.20 -4.56 -10.16
C GLN A 44 10.46 -6.07 -10.00
N GLN A 45 9.73 -6.93 -10.72
CA GLN A 45 9.84 -8.40 -10.59
C GLN A 45 11.24 -8.96 -10.92
N HIS A 46 12.05 -8.21 -11.68
CA HIS A 46 13.38 -8.60 -12.10
C HIS A 46 14.47 -8.28 -11.05
N LEU A 47 14.12 -7.63 -9.94
CA LEU A 47 15.08 -7.30 -8.88
C LEU A 47 15.56 -8.58 -8.18
N THR A 48 16.88 -8.78 -8.18
CA THR A 48 17.57 -9.89 -7.48
C THR A 48 18.45 -9.41 -6.33
N ASP A 49 18.77 -8.11 -6.31
CA ASP A 49 19.56 -7.47 -5.25
C ASP A 49 18.71 -7.27 -3.99
N GLU A 50 19.13 -7.90 -2.89
CA GLU A 50 18.43 -7.82 -1.60
C GLU A 50 18.30 -6.39 -1.07
N ALA A 51 19.30 -5.54 -1.27
CA ALA A 51 19.26 -4.15 -0.80
C ALA A 51 18.14 -3.37 -1.51
N LYS A 52 18.02 -3.56 -2.83
CA LYS A 52 16.95 -2.95 -3.62
C LYS A 52 15.57 -3.51 -3.26
N ILE A 53 15.47 -4.81 -2.96
CA ILE A 53 14.21 -5.41 -2.50
C ILE A 53 13.78 -4.82 -1.17
N LYS A 54 14.72 -4.67 -0.21
CA LYS A 54 14.44 -4.03 1.10
C LYS A 54 13.96 -2.59 0.94
N GLN A 55 14.63 -1.79 0.09
CA GLN A 55 14.18 -0.44 -0.23
C GLN A 55 12.78 -0.42 -0.87
N GLY A 56 12.45 -1.38 -1.73
CA GLY A 56 11.12 -1.55 -2.30
C GLY A 56 10.05 -1.84 -1.24
N ILE A 57 10.37 -2.71 -0.27
CA ILE A 57 9.49 -3.01 0.87
C ILE A 57 9.27 -1.76 1.74
N GLU A 58 10.34 -1.03 2.09
CA GLU A 58 10.26 0.21 2.87
C GLU A 58 9.39 1.26 2.18
N ARG A 59 9.54 1.42 0.86
CA ARG A 59 8.69 2.31 0.07
C ARG A 59 7.23 1.87 0.09
N ALA A 60 6.95 0.57 0.00
CA ALA A 60 5.59 0.06 0.08
C ALA A 60 4.97 0.28 1.49
N GLU A 61 5.74 0.14 2.57
CA GLU A 61 5.30 0.46 3.94
C GLU A 61 5.01 1.95 4.12
N TYR A 62 5.84 2.81 3.52
CA TYR A 62 5.57 4.25 3.50
C TYR A 62 4.24 4.57 2.81
N VAL A 63 4.01 4.01 1.61
CA VAL A 63 2.74 4.19 0.87
C VAL A 63 1.54 3.66 1.65
N LYS A 64 1.70 2.54 2.38
CA LYS A 64 0.66 1.99 3.25
C LYS A 64 0.22 3.02 4.30
N LYS A 65 1.18 3.62 5.00
CA LYS A 65 0.91 4.67 6.02
C LYS A 65 0.22 5.90 5.43
N GLU A 66 0.61 6.32 4.23
CA GLU A 66 -0.05 7.43 3.53
C GLU A 66 -1.53 7.13 3.25
N ILE A 67 -1.84 5.90 2.80
CA ILE A 67 -3.23 5.48 2.57
C ILE A 67 -4.01 5.43 3.88
N GLU A 68 -3.43 4.91 4.98
CA GLU A 68 -4.04 4.94 6.31
C GLU A 68 -4.37 6.38 6.73
N ALA A 69 -3.42 7.30 6.58
CA ALA A 69 -3.61 8.72 6.91
C ALA A 69 -4.76 9.35 6.11
N LEU A 70 -4.88 9.02 4.82
CA LEU A 70 -5.99 9.49 3.98
C LEU A 70 -7.35 8.97 4.49
N TYR A 71 -7.42 7.72 4.95
CA TYR A 71 -8.64 7.18 5.55
C TYR A 71 -8.98 7.86 6.88
N TYR A 72 -7.99 8.12 7.74
CA TYR A 72 -8.19 8.90 8.96
C TYR A 72 -8.71 10.31 8.65
N LEU A 73 -8.12 10.99 7.68
CA LEU A 73 -8.53 12.34 7.27
C LEU A 73 -9.97 12.37 6.74
N LYS A 74 -10.37 11.37 5.94
CA LYS A 74 -11.75 11.21 5.47
C LYS A 74 -12.72 11.09 6.65
N ARG A 75 -12.41 10.24 7.64
CA ARG A 75 -13.23 10.07 8.85
C ARG A 75 -13.31 11.34 9.68
N TYR A 76 -12.17 12.02 9.87
CA TYR A 76 -12.11 13.29 10.59
C TYR A 76 -12.97 14.37 9.93
N ARG A 77 -12.88 14.54 8.60
CA ARG A 77 -13.71 15.49 7.85
C ARG A 77 -15.20 15.22 8.02
N ALA A 78 -15.61 13.96 7.94
CA ALA A 78 -17.02 13.56 8.14
C ALA A 78 -17.50 13.83 9.58
N LEU A 79 -16.65 13.57 10.58
CA LEU A 79 -16.95 13.87 11.98
C LEU A 79 -17.12 15.38 12.18
N ARG A 80 -16.13 16.17 11.78
CA ARG A 80 -16.13 17.63 11.91
C ARG A 80 -17.37 18.25 11.27
N GLN A 81 -17.75 17.84 10.06
CA GLN A 81 -18.95 18.35 9.39
C GLN A 81 -20.24 18.12 10.19
N ARG A 82 -20.32 17.05 11.00
CA ARG A 82 -21.50 16.76 11.82
C ARG A 82 -21.53 17.60 13.10
N TYR A 83 -20.39 17.80 13.74
CA TYR A 83 -20.29 18.59 14.97
C TYR A 83 -20.37 20.10 14.68
N ASP A 84 -19.74 20.59 13.60
CA ASP A 84 -19.83 22.00 13.19
C ASP A 84 -21.26 22.42 12.79
N LYS A 85 -22.17 21.46 12.52
CA LYS A 85 -23.60 21.72 12.25
C LYS A 85 -24.46 21.78 13.52
N LEU A 86 -23.94 21.32 14.65
CA LEU A 86 -24.63 21.30 15.95
C LEU A 86 -24.18 22.46 16.87
N ALA A 87 -23.09 23.14 16.51
CA ALA A 87 -22.58 24.35 17.14
C ALA A 87 -23.11 25.60 16.42
#